data_AF-A0AAD7FGD6-F1
#
_entry.id   AF-A0AAD7FGD6-F1
#
_cell.length_a   1.000
_cell.length_b   1.000
_cell.length_c   1.000
_cell.angle_alpha   90.00
_cell.angle_beta   90.00
_cell.angle_gamma   90.00
#
_symmetry.space_group_name_H-M   'P 1'
#
loop_
_entity.id
_entity.type
_entity.pdbx_description
1 polymer ?
#
loop_
_entity_poly.entity_id
_entity_poly.type
_entity_poly.pdbx_seq_one_letter_code
_entity_poly.pdbx_strand_id
1 'polypeptide(L)'
;MRRPIPDEIIHEILSPALSVSDDTFSARFLNSAPVPCLESSSAILLVCKAWLRVATPLLYHTVILGSKGQAQALSVALRSNQDLGRLVKKLRVESGYGTLMHKILQATKNLTDIFIPLEFDKGENACGLCRGLQLIDPVRVIITYDPFKATTPKLVRDLVGVLIEYIPKWKNLAIFEMPHESTDDIDSSHNETFALPLKVAPNLRTLVLSWNQRDLFWEGAIPPYISRIIRNPSLQEIRPKARSRKVLAPDFLETVQQSAKLQALVDPNLFGPTRAFVYPSQLAAKPTVADAIWDHSDDNSERDEMPTLCGPLLRLGTPHFYKNIYITTCESMRLFTRRLLLQPSLGAHVRRLFICRHDEKTLNDLQNIFSRVPRMAEFSSAGTLILPWPMFDELTHRYGPYLDSFRGVTVTRCPHRVDPTIFYRLSKIQDFTWKSDTEFHTTINSFAARNALDNLKELTVSLAHPSFFAVLSQMHLPSLSTVVLCTVGVDTRLFFKKHGKKLSKLFVGALAFDVGLFNFCPNVKVLDVCTASEDKLSLLQAVLKRCETHGFLERIVIEPIPSDREGQSELLEDFLFEFDRTPFPALQEVQHSLFDWRVPT
;
A
#
# COMPACT_ATOMS: atom_id res chain seq x y z
N MET A 1 36.11 0.96 -34.20
CA MET A 1 36.17 0.65 -32.75
C MET A 1 35.27 1.64 -32.01
N ARG A 2 34.25 1.17 -31.29
CA ARG A 2 33.44 2.05 -30.43
C ARG A 2 34.22 2.31 -29.14
N ARG A 3 34.38 3.58 -28.73
CA ARG A 3 34.99 3.89 -27.44
C ARG A 3 34.09 3.37 -26.31
N PRO A 4 34.62 2.68 -25.30
CA PRO A 4 33.81 2.22 -24.17
C PRO A 4 33.20 3.43 -23.43
N ILE A 5 32.01 3.25 -22.88
CA ILE A 5 31.37 4.27 -22.03
C ILE A 5 32.20 4.38 -20.75
N PRO A 6 32.58 5.60 -20.30
CA PRO A 6 33.28 5.81 -19.04
C PRO A 6 32.46 5.33 -17.83
N ASP A 7 33.13 4.87 -16.78
CA ASP A 7 32.49 4.31 -15.59
C ASP A 7 31.61 5.34 -14.86
N GLU A 8 31.96 6.63 -14.92
CA GLU A 8 31.19 7.73 -14.33
C GLU A 8 29.82 7.86 -14.98
N ILE A 9 29.75 7.71 -16.30
CA ILE A 9 28.48 7.77 -17.05
C ILE A 9 27.65 6.52 -16.77
N ILE A 10 28.28 5.34 -16.67
CA ILE A 10 27.58 4.11 -16.27
C ILE A 10 27.02 4.29 -14.86
N HIS A 11 27.80 4.86 -13.93
CA HIS A 11 27.37 5.09 -12.56
C HIS A 11 26.17 6.05 -12.51
N GLU A 12 26.22 7.15 -13.26
CA GLU A 12 25.12 8.13 -13.34
C GLU A 12 23.84 7.50 -13.92
N ILE A 13 23.95 6.63 -14.92
CA ILE A 13 22.82 5.88 -15.50
C ILE A 13 22.24 4.89 -14.49
N LEU A 14 23.10 4.17 -13.75
CA LEU A 14 22.68 3.06 -12.90
C LEU A 14 22.24 3.50 -11.50
N SER A 15 22.74 4.64 -11.00
CA SER A 15 22.48 5.08 -9.64
C SER A 15 20.98 5.24 -9.33
N PRO A 16 20.14 5.86 -10.18
CA PRO A 16 18.70 5.96 -9.90
C PRO A 16 17.97 4.61 -9.84
N ALA A 17 18.46 3.61 -10.58
CA ALA A 17 17.83 2.29 -10.65
C ALA A 17 18.29 1.34 -9.53
N LEU A 18 19.50 1.54 -8.99
CA LEU A 18 20.12 0.64 -8.01
C LEU A 18 20.24 1.23 -6.61
N SER A 19 20.18 2.56 -6.47
CA SER A 19 20.30 3.22 -5.17
C SER A 19 18.94 3.31 -4.49
N VAL A 20 18.93 3.06 -3.18
CA VAL A 20 17.76 3.28 -2.33
C VAL A 20 17.93 4.61 -1.61
N SER A 21 16.96 5.52 -1.79
CA SER A 21 16.98 6.81 -1.07
C SER A 21 16.87 6.59 0.45
N ASP A 22 17.39 7.53 1.24
CA ASP A 22 17.35 7.40 2.70
C ASP A 22 15.91 7.41 3.25
N ASP A 23 15.02 8.17 2.61
CA ASP A 23 13.60 8.20 2.94
C ASP A 23 12.93 6.86 2.67
N THR A 24 13.25 6.20 1.54
CA THR A 24 12.76 4.85 1.24
C THR A 24 13.33 3.81 2.19
N PHE A 25 14.63 3.89 2.50
CA PHE A 25 15.28 2.99 3.45
C PHE A 25 14.65 3.08 4.85
N SER A 26 14.34 4.28 5.32
CA SER A 26 13.79 4.54 6.66
C SER A 26 12.25 4.49 6.74
N ALA A 27 11.55 4.33 5.61
CA ALA A 27 10.09 4.29 5.55
C ALA A 27 9.53 3.05 6.27
N ARG A 28 8.54 3.26 7.13
CA ARG A 28 7.90 2.19 7.94
C ARG A 28 7.27 1.09 7.07
N PHE A 29 6.63 1.48 5.98
CA PHE A 29 6.00 0.55 5.05
C PHE A 29 6.58 0.75 3.66
N LEU A 30 7.07 -0.35 3.05
CA LEU A 30 7.27 -0.42 1.60
C LEU A 30 5.93 -0.51 0.84
N ASN A 31 4.80 -0.57 1.56
CA ASN A 31 3.48 -0.90 1.02
C ASN A 31 2.69 0.27 0.42
N SER A 32 3.14 1.54 0.49
CA SER A 32 2.37 2.64 -0.11
C SER A 32 2.36 2.63 -1.65
N ALA A 33 3.28 1.88 -2.25
CA ALA A 33 3.15 1.23 -3.54
C ALA A 33 4.27 0.19 -3.54
N PRO A 34 4.04 -1.09 -3.90
CA PRO A 34 5.18 -1.93 -4.25
C PRO A 34 5.98 -1.12 -5.26
N VAL A 35 7.26 -0.81 -4.98
CA VAL A 35 8.16 -0.42 -6.06
C VAL A 35 8.00 -1.56 -7.04
N PRO A 36 7.37 -1.36 -8.23
CA PRO A 36 7.10 -2.47 -9.13
C PRO A 36 8.48 -3.08 -9.38
N CYS A 37 8.69 -4.27 -8.84
CA CYS A 37 9.97 -4.94 -8.85
C CYS A 37 10.12 -5.44 -10.29
N LEU A 38 10.52 -4.50 -11.15
CA LEU A 38 10.84 -4.67 -12.56
C LEU A 38 12.08 -5.54 -12.60
N GLU A 39 11.85 -6.84 -12.66
CA GLU A 39 12.90 -7.85 -12.71
C GLU A 39 13.85 -7.78 -11.50
N SER A 40 14.70 -8.80 -11.32
CA SER A 40 15.71 -8.72 -10.27
C SER A 40 16.70 -7.62 -10.65
N SER A 41 16.96 -6.65 -9.78
CA SER A 41 18.01 -5.62 -9.99
C SER A 41 19.40 -6.22 -10.31
N SER A 42 19.59 -7.51 -10.00
CA SER A 42 20.77 -8.29 -10.41
C SER A 42 20.90 -8.52 -11.93
N ALA A 43 19.81 -8.45 -12.71
CA ALA A 43 19.84 -8.59 -14.16
C ALA A 43 20.69 -7.49 -14.83
N ILE A 44 20.73 -6.30 -14.24
CA ILE A 44 21.58 -5.18 -14.68
C ILE A 44 23.07 -5.57 -14.66
N LEU A 45 23.47 -6.48 -13.75
CA LEU A 45 24.86 -6.95 -13.67
C LEU A 45 25.27 -7.81 -14.87
N LEU A 46 24.31 -8.37 -15.62
CA LEU A 46 24.56 -9.31 -16.72
C LEU A 46 24.78 -8.63 -18.07
N VAL A 47 24.61 -7.31 -18.16
CA VAL A 47 24.72 -6.56 -19.42
C VAL A 47 26.14 -6.61 -20.00
N CYS A 48 27.15 -6.23 -19.21
CA CYS A 48 28.56 -6.33 -19.61
C CYS A 48 29.50 -6.21 -18.39
N LYS A 49 30.81 -6.47 -18.59
CA LYS A 49 31.82 -6.38 -17.51
C LYS A 49 31.93 -5.00 -16.87
N ALA A 50 31.77 -3.92 -17.64
CA ALA A 50 31.82 -2.56 -17.11
C ALA A 50 30.61 -2.27 -16.22
N TRP A 51 29.41 -2.69 -16.66
CA TRP A 51 28.19 -2.60 -15.86
C TRP A 51 28.30 -3.43 -14.59
N LEU A 52 28.74 -4.68 -14.66
CA LEU A 52 29.01 -5.50 -13.48
C LEU A 52 29.93 -4.79 -12.47
N ARG A 53 31.05 -4.22 -12.94
CA ARG A 53 32.01 -3.52 -12.08
C ARG A 53 31.40 -2.30 -11.38
N VAL A 54 30.67 -1.47 -12.11
CA VAL A 54 30.10 -0.21 -11.60
C VAL A 54 28.83 -0.45 -10.77
N ALA A 55 27.99 -1.38 -11.19
CA ALA A 55 26.72 -1.71 -10.54
C ALA A 55 26.89 -2.48 -9.24
N THR A 56 27.93 -3.30 -9.09
CA THR A 56 28.10 -4.15 -7.90
C THR A 56 28.18 -3.33 -6.61
N PRO A 57 29.01 -2.26 -6.50
CA PRO A 57 28.99 -1.40 -5.33
C PRO A 57 27.63 -0.75 -5.06
N LEU A 58 26.93 -0.28 -6.11
CA LEU A 58 25.60 0.35 -5.97
C LEU A 58 24.56 -0.64 -5.43
N LEU A 59 24.50 -1.83 -6.01
CA LEU A 59 23.54 -2.87 -5.62
C LEU A 59 23.76 -3.37 -4.18
N TYR A 60 25.02 -3.52 -3.76
CA TYR A 60 25.32 -4.00 -2.40
C TYR A 60 25.35 -2.88 -1.36
N HIS A 61 25.38 -1.60 -1.76
CA HIS A 61 25.47 -0.47 -0.82
C HIS A 61 24.32 -0.48 0.20
N THR A 62 23.08 -0.63 -0.28
CA THR A 62 21.87 -0.73 0.54
C THR A 62 21.15 -2.03 0.24
N VAL A 63 21.10 -2.91 1.24
CA VAL A 63 20.45 -4.21 1.14
C VAL A 63 19.16 -4.18 1.94
N ILE A 64 18.04 -4.55 1.29
CA ILE A 64 16.75 -4.78 1.92
C ILE A 64 16.45 -6.27 1.88
N LEU A 65 16.32 -6.89 3.05
CA LEU A 65 15.92 -8.28 3.21
C LEU A 65 14.44 -8.31 3.59
N GLY A 66 13.58 -8.61 2.61
CA GLY A 66 12.13 -8.78 2.76
C GLY A 66 11.70 -10.24 2.91
N SER A 67 12.60 -11.20 2.64
CA SER A 67 12.28 -12.63 2.70
C SER A 67 13.46 -13.50 3.11
N LYS A 68 13.15 -14.70 3.62
CA LYS A 68 14.16 -15.72 3.97
C LYS A 68 15.00 -16.15 2.75
N GLY A 69 14.40 -16.20 1.56
CA GLY A 69 15.10 -16.52 0.32
C GLY A 69 16.18 -15.48 -0.02
N GLN A 70 15.87 -14.19 0.11
CA GLN A 70 16.84 -13.10 -0.08
C GLN A 70 17.97 -13.18 0.96
N ALA A 71 17.65 -13.41 2.24
CA ALA A 71 18.65 -13.57 3.29
C ALA A 71 19.59 -14.76 3.02
N GLN A 72 19.05 -15.88 2.53
CA GLN A 72 19.84 -17.05 2.15
C GLN A 72 20.74 -16.74 0.95
N ALA A 73 20.20 -16.12 -0.10
CA ALA A 73 20.96 -15.74 -1.29
C ALA A 73 22.12 -14.79 -0.94
N LEU A 74 21.87 -13.76 -0.12
CA LEU A 74 22.89 -12.85 0.35
C LEU A 74 23.95 -13.59 1.19
N SER A 75 23.53 -14.43 2.14
CA SER A 75 24.48 -15.20 2.96
C SER A 75 25.38 -16.09 2.10
N VAL A 76 24.86 -16.72 1.06
CA VAL A 76 25.65 -17.53 0.11
C VAL A 76 26.60 -16.65 -0.69
N ALA A 77 26.15 -15.50 -1.19
CA ALA A 77 26.98 -14.57 -1.95
C ALA A 77 28.14 -14.03 -1.11
N LEU A 78 27.86 -13.57 0.12
CA LEU A 78 28.87 -13.05 1.05
C LEU A 78 29.88 -14.12 1.50
N ARG A 79 29.43 -15.37 1.64
CA ARG A 79 30.34 -16.49 1.93
C ARG A 79 31.26 -16.81 0.75
N SER A 80 30.73 -16.74 -0.47
CA SER A 80 31.48 -17.04 -1.68
C SER A 80 32.45 -15.92 -2.05
N ASN A 81 32.11 -14.68 -1.71
CA ASN A 81 32.94 -13.50 -1.91
C ASN A 81 32.79 -12.53 -0.74
N GLN A 82 33.76 -12.55 0.18
CA GLN A 82 33.74 -11.73 1.38
C GLN A 82 33.90 -10.23 1.10
N ASP A 83 34.49 -9.84 -0.05
CA ASP A 83 34.64 -8.43 -0.40
C ASP A 83 33.29 -7.75 -0.65
N LEU A 84 32.26 -8.51 -1.07
CA LEU A 84 30.90 -8.00 -1.18
C LEU A 84 30.37 -7.50 0.18
N GLY A 85 30.76 -8.15 1.28
CA GLY A 85 30.34 -7.76 2.63
C GLY A 85 30.87 -6.38 3.03
N ARG A 86 32.01 -5.96 2.46
CA ARG A 86 32.60 -4.64 2.71
C ARG A 86 31.85 -3.51 2.00
N LEU A 87 31.12 -3.84 0.93
CA LEU A 87 30.30 -2.93 0.15
C LEU A 87 28.97 -2.61 0.84
N VAL A 88 28.47 -3.52 1.70
CA VAL A 88 27.23 -3.30 2.46
C VAL A 88 27.43 -2.23 3.51
N LYS A 89 26.73 -1.11 3.34
CA LYS A 89 26.72 0.04 4.27
C LYS A 89 25.40 0.16 5.01
N LYS A 90 24.30 -0.10 4.33
CA LYS A 90 22.95 -0.07 4.90
C LYS A 90 22.29 -1.42 4.81
N LEU A 91 21.73 -1.91 5.91
CA LEU A 91 21.02 -3.18 5.97
C LEU A 91 19.66 -3.00 6.62
N ARG A 92 18.61 -3.32 5.86
CA ARG A 92 17.24 -3.36 6.35
C ARG A 92 16.76 -4.79 6.44
N VAL A 93 16.33 -5.18 7.62
CA VAL A 93 15.81 -6.51 7.93
C VAL A 93 14.30 -6.35 8.11
N GLU A 94 13.46 -7.12 7.43
CA GLU A 94 12.00 -7.02 7.60
C GLU A 94 11.42 -8.15 8.47
N SER A 95 12.25 -9.13 8.86
CA SER A 95 11.79 -10.35 9.52
C SER A 95 12.93 -11.14 10.21
N GLY A 96 12.57 -12.10 11.06
CA GLY A 96 13.49 -12.93 11.82
C GLY A 96 14.06 -14.11 11.04
N TYR A 97 15.13 -13.89 10.25
CA TYR A 97 15.74 -14.93 9.40
C TYR A 97 16.68 -15.93 10.11
N GLY A 98 16.59 -16.05 11.44
CA GLY A 98 17.34 -17.02 12.23
C GLY A 98 18.86 -16.89 12.04
N THR A 99 19.54 -18.03 11.93
CA THR A 99 21.03 -18.09 11.85
C THR A 99 21.62 -17.43 10.60
N LEU A 100 20.82 -17.16 9.56
CA LEU A 100 21.28 -16.43 8.37
C LEU A 100 21.70 -15.02 8.74
N MET A 101 20.97 -14.34 9.62
CA MET A 101 21.32 -12.98 10.05
C MET A 101 22.66 -12.91 10.75
N HIS A 102 23.02 -13.91 11.55
CA HIS A 102 24.33 -13.96 12.19
C HIS A 102 25.46 -14.03 11.15
N LYS A 103 25.31 -14.87 10.12
CA LYS A 103 26.29 -15.02 9.04
C LYS A 103 26.42 -13.74 8.20
N ILE A 104 25.31 -13.08 7.91
CA ILE A 104 25.30 -11.81 7.17
C ILE A 104 26.02 -10.74 7.98
N LEU A 105 25.63 -10.51 9.23
CA LEU A 105 26.23 -9.48 10.09
C LEU A 105 27.72 -9.74 10.37
N GLN A 106 28.13 -11.01 10.46
CA GLN A 106 29.55 -11.38 10.58
C GLN A 106 30.37 -10.99 9.33
N ALA A 107 29.76 -11.00 8.14
CA ALA A 107 30.40 -10.64 6.89
C ALA A 107 30.34 -9.13 6.58
N THR A 108 29.38 -8.39 7.13
CA THR A 108 29.17 -6.95 6.86
C THR A 108 29.80 -6.05 7.93
N LYS A 109 31.13 -6.08 8.04
CA LYS A 109 31.86 -5.35 9.10
C LYS A 109 31.83 -3.82 8.96
N ASN A 110 31.49 -3.30 7.78
CA ASN A 110 31.42 -1.87 7.50
C ASN A 110 30.00 -1.30 7.54
N LEU A 111 29.09 -2.00 8.22
CA LEU A 111 27.69 -1.62 8.31
C LEU A 111 27.55 -0.31 9.10
N THR A 112 27.07 0.74 8.46
CA THR A 112 26.83 2.06 9.06
C THR A 112 25.40 2.23 9.51
N ASP A 113 24.43 1.67 8.79
CA ASP A 113 23.01 1.86 9.06
C ASP A 113 22.32 0.50 9.17
N ILE A 114 21.58 0.28 10.26
CA ILE A 114 20.76 -0.91 10.43
C ILE A 114 19.32 -0.53 10.74
N PHE A 115 18.38 -1.13 10.00
CA PHE A 115 16.94 -1.03 10.25
C PHE A 115 16.43 -2.36 10.82
N ILE A 116 15.74 -2.28 11.96
CA ILE A 116 15.27 -3.42 12.74
C ILE A 116 13.78 -3.23 13.10
N PRO A 117 12.88 -4.08 12.60
CA PRO A 117 11.50 -4.14 13.05
C PRO A 117 11.44 -4.89 14.38
N LEU A 118 10.53 -4.44 15.23
CA LEU A 118 10.15 -5.14 16.45
C LEU A 118 8.91 -6.02 16.22
N GLU A 119 8.43 -6.15 14.98
CA GLU A 119 7.37 -7.08 14.62
C GLU A 119 7.93 -8.28 13.88
N PHE A 120 7.52 -9.47 14.33
CA PHE A 120 7.94 -10.75 13.75
C PHE A 120 6.74 -11.66 13.62
N ASP A 121 6.59 -12.30 12.46
CA ASP A 121 5.51 -13.24 12.22
C ASP A 121 5.66 -14.50 13.10
N LYS A 122 4.54 -15.22 13.32
CA LYS A 122 4.56 -16.49 14.05
C LYS A 122 5.51 -17.48 13.34
N GLY A 123 6.45 -18.06 14.10
CA GLY A 123 7.43 -19.04 13.60
C GLY A 123 8.77 -18.44 13.16
N GLU A 124 8.91 -17.12 13.15
CA GLU A 124 10.19 -16.47 12.90
C GLU A 124 11.16 -16.61 14.08
N ASN A 125 12.44 -16.34 13.82
CA ASN A 125 13.49 -16.51 14.82
C ASN A 125 14.50 -15.36 14.78
N ALA A 126 14.53 -14.56 15.84
CA ALA A 126 15.46 -13.44 15.98
C ALA A 126 16.85 -13.82 16.54
N CYS A 127 17.09 -15.08 16.94
CA CYS A 127 18.31 -15.46 17.65
C CYS A 127 19.60 -15.15 16.88
N GLY A 128 19.60 -15.29 15.55
CA GLY A 128 20.79 -14.94 14.76
C GLY A 128 20.98 -13.43 14.59
N LEU A 129 19.89 -12.65 14.62
CA LEU A 129 19.98 -11.19 14.70
C LEU A 129 20.59 -10.78 16.06
N CYS A 130 20.05 -11.29 17.18
CA CYS A 130 20.58 -11.09 18.52
C CYS A 130 22.10 -11.37 18.60
N ARG A 131 22.55 -12.52 18.08
CA ARG A 131 23.98 -12.89 18.06
C ARG A 131 24.82 -12.11 17.07
N GLY A 132 24.21 -11.48 16.07
CA GLY A 132 24.92 -10.69 15.06
C GLY A 132 25.09 -9.23 15.47
N LEU A 133 24.15 -8.67 16.24
CA LEU A 133 24.20 -7.27 16.69
C LEU A 133 25.46 -6.94 17.50
N GLN A 134 25.98 -7.91 18.25
CA GLN A 134 27.25 -7.78 18.98
C GLN A 134 28.50 -7.69 18.08
N LEU A 135 28.38 -8.03 16.78
CA LEU A 135 29.49 -8.06 15.83
C LEU A 135 29.63 -6.76 15.03
N ILE A 136 28.68 -5.84 15.18
CA ILE A 136 28.63 -4.57 14.44
C ILE A 136 28.74 -3.38 15.40
N ASP A 137 29.08 -2.23 14.83
CA ASP A 137 29.16 -0.94 15.54
C ASP A 137 28.56 0.15 14.63
N PRO A 138 27.22 0.15 14.45
CA PRO A 138 26.56 1.00 13.47
C PRO A 138 26.61 2.48 13.86
N VAL A 139 26.56 3.34 12.86
CA VAL A 139 26.42 4.80 13.02
C VAL A 139 24.97 5.18 13.27
N ARG A 140 24.02 4.51 12.59
CA ARG A 140 22.59 4.75 12.69
C ARG A 140 21.82 3.47 12.93
N VAL A 141 20.90 3.52 13.89
CA VAL A 141 19.95 2.44 14.18
C VAL A 141 18.55 2.98 14.01
N ILE A 142 17.74 2.28 13.21
CA ILE A 142 16.34 2.59 12.96
C ILE A 142 15.50 1.47 13.54
N ILE A 143 14.70 1.77 14.56
CA ILE A 143 13.75 0.80 15.12
C ILE A 143 12.35 1.12 14.61
N THR A 144 11.59 0.09 14.24
CA THR A 144 10.18 0.23 13.88
C THR A 144 9.30 -0.72 14.69
N TYR A 145 8.05 -0.33 14.90
CA TYR A 145 7.02 -1.11 15.58
C TYR A 145 5.70 -0.95 14.81
N ASP A 146 4.93 -2.03 14.67
CA ASP A 146 3.61 -2.08 14.04
C ASP A 146 2.62 -2.77 14.96
N PRO A 147 1.76 -2.01 15.65
CA PRO A 147 0.82 -2.58 16.64
C PRO A 147 -0.15 -3.57 15.98
N PHE A 148 -0.35 -3.46 14.66
CA PHE A 148 -1.32 -4.26 13.91
C PHE A 148 -0.77 -5.63 13.52
N LYS A 149 0.52 -5.89 13.73
CA LYS A 149 1.14 -7.20 13.47
C LYS A 149 1.24 -8.01 14.76
N ALA A 150 0.65 -9.20 14.72
CA ALA A 150 0.73 -10.15 15.82
C ALA A 150 2.19 -10.55 16.05
N THR A 151 2.77 -10.13 17.18
CA THR A 151 4.15 -10.42 17.50
C THR A 151 4.25 -11.33 18.72
N THR A 152 5.18 -12.28 18.71
CA THR A 152 5.43 -13.09 19.92
C THR A 152 6.17 -12.24 20.97
N PRO A 153 5.59 -11.98 22.16
CA PRO A 153 6.18 -11.06 23.13
C PRO A 153 7.60 -11.45 23.57
N LYS A 154 7.90 -12.76 23.56
CA LYS A 154 9.22 -13.30 23.90
C LYS A 154 10.30 -12.87 22.91
N LEU A 155 10.06 -12.97 21.60
CA LEU A 155 11.08 -12.63 20.59
C LEU A 155 11.43 -11.15 20.65
N VAL A 156 10.42 -10.28 20.79
CA VAL A 156 10.62 -8.83 20.95
C VAL A 156 11.40 -8.54 22.19
N ARG A 157 11.00 -9.11 23.33
CA ARG A 157 11.70 -8.91 24.60
C ARG A 157 13.16 -9.35 24.53
N ASP A 158 13.45 -10.49 23.92
CA ASP A 158 14.81 -11.01 23.79
C ASP A 158 15.66 -10.10 22.88
N LEU A 159 15.10 -9.62 21.76
CA LEU A 159 15.78 -8.67 20.87
C LEU A 159 16.00 -7.29 21.51
N VAL A 160 14.97 -6.74 22.14
CA VAL A 160 15.03 -5.49 22.88
C VAL A 160 16.06 -5.59 24.00
N GLY A 161 16.11 -6.70 24.73
CA GLY A 161 17.13 -6.97 25.75
C GLY A 161 18.56 -6.89 25.19
N VAL A 162 18.80 -7.46 24.01
CA VAL A 162 20.10 -7.36 23.33
C VAL A 162 20.40 -5.92 22.90
N LEU A 163 19.43 -5.20 22.35
CA LEU A 163 19.62 -3.80 21.97
C LEU A 163 19.98 -2.93 23.18
N ILE A 164 19.28 -3.09 24.31
CA ILE A 164 19.59 -2.41 25.59
C ILE A 164 21.04 -2.66 26.00
N GLU A 165 21.52 -3.90 25.86
CA GLU A 165 22.86 -4.29 26.26
C GLU A 165 23.95 -3.66 25.38
N TYR A 166 23.71 -3.55 24.07
CA TYR A 166 24.74 -3.15 23.09
C TYR A 166 24.71 -1.68 22.69
N ILE A 167 23.57 -0.99 22.78
CA ILE A 167 23.48 0.46 22.51
C ILE A 167 24.56 1.25 23.26
N PRO A 168 24.81 1.02 24.57
CA PRO A 168 25.88 1.72 25.29
C PRO A 168 27.30 1.35 24.85
N LYS A 169 27.47 0.17 24.24
CA LYS A 169 28.76 -0.38 23.81
C LYS A 169 29.15 0.07 22.41
N TRP A 170 28.19 0.47 21.57
CA TRP A 170 28.45 0.97 20.22
C TRP A 170 29.13 2.34 20.27
N LYS A 171 30.38 2.37 19.81
CA LYS A 171 31.22 3.56 19.84
C LYS A 171 30.88 4.49 18.67
N ASN A 172 30.30 3.97 17.59
CA ASN A 172 29.98 4.79 16.43
C ASN A 172 28.52 5.26 16.39
N LEU A 173 27.66 4.78 17.29
CA LEU A 173 26.23 5.12 17.30
C LEU A 173 26.04 6.63 17.49
N ALA A 174 25.71 7.32 16.41
CA ALA A 174 25.48 8.75 16.37
C ALA A 174 24.01 9.11 16.18
N ILE A 175 23.22 8.25 15.53
CA ILE A 175 21.81 8.48 15.21
C ILE A 175 20.97 7.31 15.68
N PHE A 176 19.91 7.59 16.45
CA PHE A 176 18.93 6.59 16.83
C PHE A 176 17.52 7.06 16.43
N GLU A 177 16.80 6.27 15.64
CA GLU A 177 15.39 6.52 15.36
C GLU A 177 14.51 5.65 16.25
N MET A 178 13.66 6.31 17.04
CA MET A 178 12.73 5.64 17.94
C MET A 178 11.62 4.91 17.17
N PRO A 179 11.12 3.77 17.70
CA PRO A 179 9.96 3.12 17.13
C PRO A 179 8.75 4.05 17.11
N HIS A 180 7.90 3.82 16.12
CA HIS A 180 6.64 4.53 15.99
C HIS A 180 5.67 4.04 17.07
N GLU A 181 5.23 4.93 17.96
CA GLU A 181 4.13 4.64 18.88
C GLU A 181 2.80 4.74 18.14
N SER A 182 1.99 3.70 18.25
CA SER A 182 0.59 3.80 17.88
C SER A 182 -0.18 4.40 19.03
N THR A 183 -1.14 5.23 18.69
CA THR A 183 -1.91 6.06 19.63
C THR A 183 -2.87 5.23 20.49
N ASP A 184 -3.09 3.98 20.12
CA ASP A 184 -4.15 3.13 20.68
C ASP A 184 -3.59 2.08 21.66
N ASP A 185 -2.27 1.90 21.73
CA ASP A 185 -1.63 1.00 22.69
C ASP A 185 -1.14 1.76 23.92
N ILE A 186 -1.78 1.49 25.06
CA ILE A 186 -1.43 2.02 26.39
C ILE A 186 0.00 1.61 26.81
N ASP A 187 0.60 0.62 26.13
CA ASP A 187 1.98 0.18 26.34
C ASP A 187 3.00 1.02 25.55
N SER A 188 3.20 2.26 26.00
CA SER A 188 4.40 3.10 25.73
C SER A 188 5.73 2.48 26.25
N SER A 189 5.73 1.18 26.54
CA SER A 189 6.78 0.47 27.25
C SER A 189 8.09 0.38 26.47
N HIS A 190 8.04 0.31 25.13
CA HIS A 190 9.23 0.12 24.32
C HIS A 190 10.13 1.36 24.29
N ASN A 191 9.57 2.55 24.09
CA ASN A 191 10.35 3.79 24.12
C ASN A 191 10.99 4.03 25.49
N GLU A 192 10.24 3.74 26.55
CA GLU A 192 10.75 3.81 27.91
C GLU A 192 11.91 2.84 28.16
N THR A 193 11.85 1.66 27.55
CA THR A 193 12.90 0.65 27.64
C THR A 193 14.22 1.10 27.01
N PHE A 194 14.18 1.87 25.92
CA PHE A 194 15.38 2.41 25.27
C PHE A 194 15.96 3.66 25.94
N ALA A 195 15.20 4.31 26.85
CA ALA A 195 15.59 5.59 27.43
C ALA A 195 16.91 5.54 28.20
N LEU A 196 17.11 4.49 29.01
CA LEU A 196 18.31 4.33 29.83
C LEU A 196 19.57 4.01 29.01
N PRO A 197 19.56 3.03 28.07
CA PRO A 197 20.69 2.79 27.18
C PRO A 197 21.08 4.01 26.36
N LEU A 198 20.10 4.72 25.79
CA LEU A 198 20.35 5.90 24.98
C LEU A 198 20.88 7.07 25.80
N LYS A 199 20.49 7.19 27.08
CA LYS A 199 21.06 8.20 27.99
C LYS A 199 22.58 8.05 28.17
N VAL A 200 23.09 6.82 28.14
CA VAL A 200 24.51 6.52 28.40
C VAL A 200 25.31 6.21 27.13
N ALA A 201 24.69 6.24 25.95
CA ALA A 201 25.36 6.00 24.68
C ALA A 201 26.39 7.12 24.41
N PRO A 202 27.70 6.80 24.31
CA PRO A 202 28.77 7.79 24.42
C PRO A 202 28.81 8.79 23.25
N ASN A 203 28.34 8.40 22.07
CA ASN A 203 28.44 9.21 20.85
C ASN A 203 27.08 9.53 20.21
N LEU A 204 25.97 9.28 20.92
CA LEU A 204 24.64 9.58 20.41
C LEU A 204 24.45 11.10 20.26
N ARG A 205 24.38 11.58 19.01
CA ARG A 205 24.24 13.01 18.68
C ARG A 205 22.82 13.37 18.28
N THR A 206 22.14 12.50 17.55
CA THR A 206 20.81 12.78 17.00
C THR A 206 19.81 11.72 17.44
N LEU A 207 18.72 12.15 18.05
CA LEU A 207 17.54 11.33 18.29
C LEU A 207 16.47 11.70 17.26
N VAL A 208 16.04 10.73 16.44
CA VAL A 208 14.92 10.92 15.51
C VAL A 208 13.67 10.34 16.14
N LEU A 209 12.64 11.18 16.25
CA LEU A 209 11.36 10.81 16.83
C LEU A 209 10.34 10.70 15.70
N SER A 210 9.52 9.65 15.74
CA SER A 210 8.33 9.55 14.89
C SER A 210 7.14 10.08 15.69
N TRP A 211 6.61 11.23 15.29
CA TRP A 211 5.50 11.88 15.99
C TRP A 211 4.23 11.49 15.28
N ASN A 212 3.28 10.90 16.01
CA ASN A 212 1.89 10.94 15.58
C ASN A 212 1.23 12.19 16.16
N GLN A 213 0.26 12.74 15.41
CA GLN A 213 -0.44 13.94 15.83
C GLN A 213 -1.06 13.80 17.21
N ARG A 214 -1.57 12.61 17.58
CA ARG A 214 -2.28 12.37 18.85
C ARG A 214 -1.39 12.34 20.09
N ASP A 215 -0.13 11.92 19.99
CA ASP A 215 0.78 11.84 21.15
C ASP A 215 1.09 13.22 21.74
N LEU A 216 0.89 14.27 20.94
CA LEU A 216 1.05 15.67 21.36
C LEU A 216 -0.16 16.24 22.10
N PHE A 217 -1.35 15.65 21.93
CA PHE A 217 -2.58 16.24 22.46
C PHE A 217 -2.87 15.89 23.92
N TRP A 218 -2.19 14.91 24.50
CA TRP A 218 -2.70 14.35 25.75
C TRP A 218 -2.34 15.09 27.02
N GLU A 219 -1.29 15.94 27.08
CA GLU A 219 -1.04 16.67 28.34
C GLU A 219 -0.03 17.84 28.29
N GLY A 220 0.48 18.24 27.13
CA GLY A 220 1.53 19.29 27.04
C GLY A 220 2.84 18.93 27.76
N ALA A 221 2.97 17.70 28.26
CA ALA A 221 4.14 17.22 28.99
C ALA A 221 5.11 16.50 28.06
N ILE A 222 6.42 16.65 28.33
CA ILE A 222 7.48 15.88 27.65
C ILE A 222 7.34 14.41 28.07
N PRO A 223 7.24 13.45 27.13
CA PRO A 223 7.23 12.04 27.46
C PRO A 223 8.39 11.64 28.40
N PRO A 224 8.15 10.83 29.45
CA PRO A 224 9.16 10.50 30.45
C PRO A 224 10.47 9.97 29.87
N TYR A 225 10.41 9.11 28.84
CA TYR A 225 11.59 8.60 28.15
C TYR A 225 12.44 9.70 27.51
N ILE A 226 11.83 10.70 26.87
CA ILE A 226 12.56 11.84 26.30
C ILE A 226 13.28 12.60 27.41
N SER A 227 12.61 12.85 28.54
CA SER A 227 13.20 13.54 29.69
C SER A 227 14.45 12.83 30.26
N ARG A 228 14.54 11.51 30.07
CA ARG A 228 15.70 10.68 30.45
C ARG A 228 16.79 10.73 29.38
N ILE A 229 16.43 10.60 28.10
CA ILE A 229 17.38 10.59 26.97
C ILE A 229 18.07 11.94 26.82
N ILE A 230 17.37 13.06 27.01
CA ILE A 230 17.97 14.40 26.92
C ILE A 230 19.08 14.61 27.95
N ARG A 231 19.20 13.76 28.97
CA ARG A 231 20.32 13.81 29.94
C ARG A 231 21.60 13.20 29.39
N ASN A 232 21.59 12.62 28.18
CA ASN A 232 22.80 12.24 27.48
C ASN A 232 23.67 13.50 27.22
N PRO A 233 24.94 13.51 27.63
CA PRO A 233 25.83 14.66 27.43
C PRO A 233 26.26 14.88 25.98
N SER A 234 26.20 13.85 25.14
CA SER A 234 26.60 13.86 23.73
C SER A 234 25.46 14.19 22.78
N LEU A 235 24.21 14.19 23.26
CA LEU A 235 23.04 14.50 22.44
C LEU A 235 23.08 15.98 22.04
N GLN A 236 23.05 16.21 20.74
CA GLN A 236 23.14 17.54 20.11
C GLN A 236 21.82 17.93 19.46
N GLU A 237 21.02 16.96 19.03
CA GLU A 237 19.83 17.24 18.23
C GLU A 237 18.70 16.23 18.45
N ILE A 238 17.46 16.73 18.43
CA ILE A 238 16.24 15.93 18.32
C ILE A 238 15.52 16.33 17.02
N ARG A 239 15.37 15.38 16.11
CA ARG A 239 14.71 15.60 14.80
C ARG A 239 13.35 14.92 14.74
N PRO A 240 12.31 15.57 14.19
CA PRO A 240 11.11 14.87 13.77
C PRO A 240 11.39 14.10 12.46
N LYS A 241 10.86 12.88 12.35
CA LYS A 241 10.91 12.10 11.11
C LYS A 241 10.22 12.86 9.98
N ALA A 242 10.78 12.82 8.76
CA ALA A 242 10.41 13.73 7.65
C ALA A 242 8.90 13.77 7.34
N ARG A 243 8.19 12.63 7.43
CA ARG A 243 6.73 12.57 7.20
C ARG A 243 5.90 13.26 8.30
N SER A 244 6.45 13.44 9.50
CA SER A 244 5.81 14.14 10.61
C SER A 244 6.01 15.65 10.60
N ARG A 245 6.84 16.20 9.69
CA ARG A 245 7.13 17.66 9.64
C ARG A 245 5.90 18.54 9.42
N LYS A 246 4.82 17.99 8.85
CA LYS A 246 3.67 18.80 8.42
C LYS A 246 2.75 19.25 9.56
N VAL A 247 2.78 18.63 10.74
CA VAL A 247 1.87 18.99 11.84
C VAL A 247 2.51 18.65 13.19
N LEU A 248 3.25 19.58 13.79
CA LEU A 248 3.46 19.57 15.24
C LEU A 248 2.37 20.44 15.89
N ALA A 249 1.80 19.95 16.98
CA ALA A 249 0.84 20.71 17.76
C ALA A 249 1.51 21.97 18.36
N PRO A 250 0.81 23.13 18.38
CA PRO A 250 1.30 24.35 19.02
C PRO A 250 1.80 24.12 20.46
N ASP A 251 1.11 23.25 21.20
CA ASP A 251 1.41 22.94 22.60
C ASP A 251 2.80 22.34 22.79
N PHE A 252 3.27 21.53 21.84
CA PHE A 252 4.63 20.98 21.92
C PHE A 252 5.70 22.06 21.72
N LEU A 253 5.45 23.02 20.83
CA LEU A 253 6.37 24.16 20.68
C LEU A 253 6.42 24.96 21.98
N GLU A 254 5.32 25.10 22.70
CA GLU A 254 5.29 25.71 24.02
C GLU A 254 6.12 24.91 25.04
N THR A 255 5.98 23.59 25.08
CA THR A 255 6.80 22.71 25.94
C THR A 255 8.29 22.79 25.62
N VAL A 256 8.66 22.82 24.33
CA VAL A 256 10.05 23.05 23.90
C VAL A 256 10.51 24.42 24.36
N GLN A 257 9.68 25.45 24.23
CA GLN A 257 9.98 26.81 24.67
C GLN A 257 10.16 26.90 26.20
N GLN A 258 9.48 26.09 27.00
CA GLN A 258 9.64 26.08 28.44
C GLN A 258 10.93 25.36 28.91
N SER A 259 11.56 24.56 28.05
CA SER A 259 12.78 23.80 28.37
C SER A 259 14.00 24.32 27.60
N ALA A 260 14.85 25.11 28.25
CA ALA A 260 16.08 25.65 27.65
C ALA A 260 16.97 24.59 26.99
N LYS A 261 17.00 23.37 27.57
CA LYS A 261 17.74 22.25 26.98
C LYS A 261 17.08 21.73 25.70
N LEU A 262 15.76 21.60 25.66
CA LEU A 262 15.07 21.18 24.44
C LEU A 262 15.16 22.22 23.34
N GLN A 263 15.06 23.51 23.68
CA GLN A 263 15.28 24.59 22.70
C GLN A 263 16.64 24.48 22.01
N ALA A 264 17.70 24.12 22.76
CA ALA A 264 19.03 23.93 22.21
C ALA A 264 19.17 22.67 21.33
N LEU A 265 18.30 21.67 21.54
CA LEU A 265 18.35 20.38 20.84
C LEU A 265 17.40 20.31 19.63
N VAL A 266 16.36 21.14 19.56
CA VAL A 266 15.39 21.11 18.47
C VAL A 266 15.67 22.28 17.55
N ASP A 267 16.11 22.03 16.31
CA ASP A 267 16.33 23.10 15.33
C ASP A 267 14.99 23.80 14.99
N PRO A 268 14.82 25.10 15.32
CA PRO A 268 13.60 25.83 15.06
C PRO A 268 13.31 26.01 13.55
N ASN A 269 14.32 25.82 12.68
CA ASN A 269 14.15 25.89 11.23
C ASN A 269 13.63 24.59 10.61
N LEU A 270 13.58 23.49 11.36
CA LEU A 270 12.93 22.24 10.92
C LEU A 270 11.43 22.43 10.62
N PHE A 271 10.88 23.59 11.00
CA PHE A 271 9.49 24.00 10.80
C PHE A 271 9.28 24.92 9.59
N GLY A 272 10.35 25.24 8.84
CA GLY A 272 10.28 26.00 7.59
C GLY A 272 10.00 25.13 6.34
N PRO A 273 9.64 25.74 5.20
CA PRO A 273 9.40 25.01 3.95
C PRO A 273 10.67 24.29 3.45
N THR A 274 10.52 23.09 2.89
CA THR A 274 11.61 22.22 2.42
C THR A 274 12.47 22.90 1.33
N ARG A 275 13.79 22.71 1.39
CA ARG A 275 14.74 23.24 0.38
C ARG A 275 14.63 22.50 -0.96
N ALA A 276 14.72 23.24 -2.05
CA ALA A 276 14.64 22.71 -3.42
C ALA A 276 15.90 21.92 -3.84
N PHE A 277 15.67 20.81 -4.54
CA PHE A 277 16.68 19.95 -5.16
C PHE A 277 17.42 20.64 -6.32
N VAL A 278 18.71 20.31 -6.52
CA VAL A 278 19.57 20.88 -7.57
C VAL A 278 20.13 19.75 -8.44
N TYR A 279 19.81 19.79 -9.74
CA TYR A 279 20.16 18.74 -10.72
C TYR A 279 21.58 18.90 -11.31
N PRO A 280 22.36 17.81 -11.53
CA PRO A 280 23.69 17.87 -12.14
C PRO A 280 23.66 18.27 -13.63
N SER A 281 24.60 19.13 -14.04
CA SER A 281 24.64 19.75 -15.37
C SER A 281 25.03 18.82 -16.54
N GLN A 282 25.47 17.58 -16.28
CA GLN A 282 26.10 16.71 -17.28
C GLN A 282 25.12 15.85 -18.10
N LEU A 283 23.92 15.58 -17.57
CA LEU A 283 22.87 14.80 -18.25
C LEU A 283 22.15 15.55 -19.38
N ALA A 284 22.33 16.87 -19.49
CA ALA A 284 21.73 17.69 -20.54
C ALA A 284 22.28 17.41 -21.96
N ALA A 285 23.38 16.66 -22.09
CA ALA A 285 24.13 16.54 -23.34
C ALA A 285 23.79 15.32 -24.24
N LYS A 286 22.98 14.35 -23.79
CA LYS A 286 22.72 13.09 -24.53
C LYS A 286 21.26 12.61 -24.46
N PRO A 287 20.40 13.00 -25.43
CA PRO A 287 18.94 12.77 -25.39
C PRO A 287 18.51 11.29 -25.42
N THR A 288 19.24 10.42 -26.12
CA THR A 288 18.85 9.02 -26.36
C THR A 288 18.97 8.11 -25.13
N VAL A 289 19.69 8.53 -24.09
CA VAL A 289 19.79 7.81 -22.81
C VAL A 289 18.57 8.13 -21.93
N ALA A 290 17.98 9.32 -22.07
CA ALA A 290 16.82 9.73 -21.31
C ALA A 290 15.56 8.93 -21.72
N ASP A 291 15.35 8.70 -23.02
CA ASP A 291 14.15 8.01 -23.52
C ASP A 291 13.99 6.57 -22.96
N ALA A 292 15.10 5.86 -22.71
CA ALA A 292 15.09 4.49 -22.15
C ALA A 292 14.89 4.44 -20.62
N ILE A 293 15.11 5.56 -19.92
CA ILE A 293 14.96 5.65 -18.46
C ILE A 293 13.49 5.87 -18.06
N TRP A 294 12.71 6.54 -18.91
CA TRP A 294 11.36 7.01 -18.56
C TRP A 294 10.21 6.06 -18.88
N ASP A 295 10.43 5.02 -19.68
CA ASP A 295 9.41 3.97 -19.91
C ASP A 295 9.11 3.13 -18.64
N HIS A 296 9.85 3.36 -17.53
CA HIS A 296 9.88 2.44 -16.38
C HIS A 296 9.73 3.09 -14.99
N SER A 297 9.49 4.41 -14.91
CA SER A 297 9.39 5.14 -13.62
C SER A 297 7.95 5.57 -13.30
N ASP A 298 7.27 4.82 -12.43
CA ASP A 298 5.86 5.08 -12.00
C ASP A 298 5.75 5.66 -10.57
N ASP A 299 6.85 6.09 -9.95
CA ASP A 299 6.82 6.64 -8.58
C ASP A 299 6.28 8.10 -8.52
N ASN A 300 5.42 8.37 -7.54
CA ASN A 300 4.68 9.63 -7.38
C ASN A 300 5.23 10.54 -6.27
N SER A 301 6.10 10.06 -5.37
CA SER A 301 6.46 10.85 -4.18
C SER A 301 7.44 12.00 -4.39
N GLU A 302 8.14 12.08 -5.52
CA GLU A 302 9.17 13.11 -5.79
C GLU A 302 8.71 14.27 -6.70
N ARG A 303 7.40 14.38 -6.98
CA ARG A 303 6.88 15.28 -8.03
C ARG A 303 6.89 16.78 -7.69
N ASP A 304 6.97 17.15 -6.41
CA ASP A 304 7.00 18.57 -6.01
C ASP A 304 8.35 19.25 -6.34
N GLU A 305 9.42 18.48 -6.59
CA GLU A 305 10.78 18.99 -6.89
C GLU A 305 11.15 18.92 -8.40
N MET A 306 10.30 18.30 -9.22
CA MET A 306 10.43 18.14 -10.67
C MET A 306 10.41 19.41 -11.55
N PRO A 307 9.92 20.60 -11.13
CA PRO A 307 9.95 21.80 -11.99
C PRO A 307 11.35 22.29 -12.38
N THR A 308 12.42 21.66 -11.86
CA THR A 308 13.82 22.06 -12.06
C THR A 308 14.54 21.32 -13.19
N LEU A 309 13.91 20.32 -13.83
CA LEU A 309 14.49 19.64 -14.99
C LEU A 309 14.48 20.53 -16.25
N CYS A 310 15.42 20.29 -17.17
CA CYS A 310 15.49 21.05 -18.42
C CYS A 310 14.20 20.89 -19.26
N GLY A 311 13.76 21.96 -19.92
CA GLY A 311 12.50 22.02 -20.67
C GLY A 311 12.20 20.84 -21.62
N PRO A 312 13.20 20.28 -22.34
CA PRO A 312 12.99 19.09 -23.17
C PRO A 312 12.61 17.83 -22.38
N LEU A 313 13.24 17.58 -21.22
CA LEU A 313 12.92 16.43 -20.36
C LEU A 313 11.52 16.58 -19.76
N LEU A 314 11.18 17.78 -19.30
CA LEU A 314 9.83 18.06 -18.80
C LEU A 314 8.79 17.78 -19.89
N ARG A 315 9.04 18.19 -21.13
CA ARG A 315 8.13 17.96 -22.26
C ARG A 315 7.93 16.46 -22.57
N LEU A 316 8.98 15.65 -22.52
CA LEU A 316 8.92 14.22 -22.83
C LEU A 316 8.32 13.40 -21.67
N GLY A 317 8.64 13.72 -20.42
CA GLY A 317 8.12 13.01 -19.25
C GLY A 317 6.68 13.38 -18.88
N THR A 318 6.21 14.59 -19.23
CA THR A 318 4.88 15.09 -18.84
C THR A 318 3.73 14.11 -19.16
N PRO A 319 3.62 13.53 -20.37
CA PRO A 319 2.56 12.56 -20.66
C PRO A 319 2.58 11.34 -19.73
N HIS A 320 3.77 10.87 -19.34
CA HIS A 320 3.95 9.69 -18.51
C HIS A 320 3.63 10.01 -17.05
N PHE A 321 4.15 11.11 -16.50
CA PHE A 321 3.86 11.54 -15.14
C PHE A 321 2.36 11.78 -14.93
N TYR A 322 1.71 12.46 -15.87
CA TYR A 322 0.31 12.80 -15.70
C TYR A 322 -0.65 11.68 -16.09
N LYS A 323 -0.17 10.56 -16.66
CA LYS A 323 -1.01 9.42 -17.07
C LYS A 323 -1.81 8.84 -15.90
N ASN A 324 -1.13 8.61 -14.78
CA ASN A 324 -1.69 7.98 -13.58
C ASN A 324 -1.59 8.96 -12.41
N ILE A 325 -2.71 9.51 -11.96
CA ILE A 325 -2.75 10.48 -10.86
C ILE A 325 -3.32 9.83 -9.61
N TYR A 326 -2.55 9.88 -8.53
CA TYR A 326 -2.92 9.37 -7.21
C TYR A 326 -3.03 10.52 -6.22
N ILE A 327 -4.24 10.78 -5.73
CA ILE A 327 -4.57 11.85 -4.80
C ILE A 327 -4.83 11.23 -3.43
N THR A 328 -3.82 11.29 -2.56
CA THR A 328 -3.89 10.64 -1.24
C THR A 328 -4.45 11.56 -0.15
N THR A 329 -4.45 12.87 -0.37
CA THR A 329 -4.88 13.90 0.60
C THR A 329 -5.70 15.02 -0.05
N CYS A 330 -6.55 15.70 0.73
CA CYS A 330 -7.28 16.89 0.28
C CYS A 330 -6.35 17.99 -0.27
N GLU A 331 -5.18 18.16 0.34
CA GLU A 331 -4.20 19.15 -0.11
C GLU A 331 -3.59 18.80 -1.46
N SER A 332 -3.23 17.52 -1.68
CA SER A 332 -2.76 17.07 -3.00
C SER A 332 -3.82 17.28 -4.09
N MET A 333 -5.11 17.18 -3.74
CA MET A 333 -6.22 17.47 -4.66
C MET A 333 -6.24 18.94 -5.05
N ARG A 334 -6.18 19.86 -4.07
CA ARG A 334 -6.13 21.31 -4.32
C ARG A 334 -4.92 21.71 -5.15
N LEU A 335 -3.75 21.18 -4.82
CA LEU A 335 -2.52 21.44 -5.57
C LEU A 335 -2.63 20.96 -7.01
N PHE A 336 -3.17 19.76 -7.23
CA PHE A 336 -3.40 19.23 -8.57
C PHE A 336 -4.42 20.05 -9.35
N THR A 337 -5.54 20.42 -8.72
CA THR A 337 -6.56 21.31 -9.29
C THR A 337 -5.95 22.65 -9.70
N ARG A 338 -5.19 23.29 -8.81
CA ARG A 338 -4.47 24.53 -9.10
C ARG A 338 -3.48 24.36 -10.24
N ARG A 339 -2.81 23.22 -10.32
CA ARG A 339 -1.88 22.92 -11.41
C ARG A 339 -2.61 22.79 -12.76
N LEU A 340 -3.76 22.11 -12.80
CA LEU A 340 -4.60 22.02 -14.00
C LEU A 340 -5.20 23.39 -14.38
N LEU A 341 -5.53 24.24 -13.40
CA LEU A 341 -5.96 25.63 -13.63
C LEU A 341 -4.88 26.45 -14.32
N LEU A 342 -3.63 26.33 -13.86
CA LEU A 342 -2.49 27.05 -14.42
C LEU A 342 -2.01 26.47 -15.76
N GLN A 343 -2.16 25.16 -15.96
CA GLN A 343 -1.70 24.44 -17.15
C GLN A 343 -2.75 23.42 -17.62
N PRO A 344 -3.83 23.86 -18.31
CA PRO A 344 -4.91 22.98 -18.72
C PRO A 344 -4.49 21.84 -19.67
N SER A 345 -3.40 22.01 -20.43
CA SER A 345 -2.86 20.99 -21.33
C SER A 345 -2.46 19.70 -20.61
N LEU A 346 -2.11 19.78 -19.32
CA LEU A 346 -1.77 18.60 -18.51
C LEU A 346 -2.95 17.63 -18.39
N GLY A 347 -4.18 18.15 -18.38
CA GLY A 347 -5.39 17.33 -18.30
C GLY A 347 -5.52 16.34 -19.46
N ALA A 348 -5.00 16.68 -20.65
CA ALA A 348 -5.03 15.80 -21.82
C ALA A 348 -4.23 14.49 -21.64
N HIS A 349 -3.28 14.49 -20.70
CA HIS A 349 -2.43 13.35 -20.37
C HIS A 349 -3.03 12.44 -19.30
N VAL A 350 -3.96 12.92 -18.48
CA VAL A 350 -4.59 12.14 -17.42
C VAL A 350 -5.43 11.03 -18.02
N ARG A 351 -5.17 9.79 -17.61
CA ARG A 351 -5.92 8.59 -18.02
C ARG A 351 -6.52 7.86 -16.83
N ARG A 352 -5.81 7.80 -15.72
CA ARG A 352 -6.26 7.18 -14.47
C ARG A 352 -6.25 8.19 -13.35
N LEU A 353 -7.33 8.26 -12.59
CA LEU A 353 -7.46 9.11 -11.41
C LEU A 353 -7.90 8.28 -10.21
N PHE A 354 -7.03 8.19 -9.21
CA PHE A 354 -7.25 7.49 -7.96
C PHE A 354 -7.34 8.47 -6.79
N ILE A 355 -8.36 8.36 -5.95
CA ILE A 355 -8.59 9.27 -4.81
C ILE A 355 -8.71 8.47 -3.51
N CYS A 356 -7.79 8.64 -2.56
CA CYS A 356 -7.86 7.94 -1.28
C CYS A 356 -8.75 8.62 -0.25
N ARG A 357 -8.66 9.95 -0.17
CA ARG A 357 -9.34 10.77 0.86
C ARG A 357 -9.95 11.99 0.22
N HIS A 358 -11.15 12.33 0.67
CA HIS A 358 -11.88 13.52 0.26
C HIS A 358 -12.71 14.00 1.45
N ASP A 359 -13.06 15.27 1.41
CA ASP A 359 -14.08 15.88 2.24
C ASP A 359 -15.08 16.62 1.32
N GLU A 360 -16.19 17.09 1.88
CA GLU A 360 -17.19 17.86 1.11
C GLU A 360 -16.59 19.11 0.45
N LYS A 361 -15.57 19.72 1.06
CA LYS A 361 -14.94 20.95 0.52
C LYS A 361 -14.15 20.66 -0.76
N THR A 362 -13.61 19.45 -0.89
CA THR A 362 -12.84 19.02 -2.06
C THR A 362 -13.69 18.58 -3.26
N LEU A 363 -15.02 18.52 -3.13
CA LEU A 363 -15.88 18.21 -4.27
C LEU A 363 -15.79 19.27 -5.39
N ASN A 364 -15.60 20.54 -5.01
CA ASN A 364 -15.36 21.62 -5.98
C ASN A 364 -14.03 21.43 -6.72
N ASP A 365 -12.99 20.96 -6.02
CA ASP A 365 -11.70 20.63 -6.63
C ASP A 365 -11.85 19.46 -7.62
N LEU A 366 -12.59 18.43 -7.23
CA LEU A 366 -12.87 17.28 -8.09
C LEU A 366 -13.66 17.68 -9.35
N GLN A 367 -14.67 18.55 -9.21
CA GLN A 367 -15.40 19.09 -10.37
C GLN A 367 -14.49 19.92 -11.29
N ASN A 368 -13.55 20.67 -10.70
CA ASN A 368 -12.54 21.40 -11.46
C ASN A 368 -11.55 20.48 -12.19
N ILE A 369 -11.22 19.32 -11.62
CA ILE A 369 -10.44 18.29 -12.32
C ILE A 369 -11.27 17.72 -13.47
N PHE A 370 -12.53 17.37 -13.22
CA PHE A 370 -13.42 16.80 -14.23
C PHE A 370 -13.74 17.73 -15.39
N SER A 371 -13.65 19.05 -15.22
CA SER A 371 -13.80 20.00 -16.33
C SER A 371 -12.55 20.16 -17.20
N ARG A 372 -11.39 19.66 -16.74
CA ARG A 372 -10.09 19.87 -17.39
C ARG A 372 -9.44 18.59 -17.92
N VAL A 373 -9.91 17.43 -17.51
CA VAL A 373 -9.50 16.15 -18.08
C VAL A 373 -10.45 15.82 -19.25
N PRO A 374 -10.02 15.79 -20.51
CA PRO A 374 -10.93 15.54 -21.62
C PRO A 374 -11.21 14.05 -21.84
N ARG A 375 -10.33 13.15 -21.38
CA ARG A 375 -10.42 11.70 -21.60
C ARG A 375 -9.86 10.93 -20.42
N MET A 376 -10.74 10.39 -19.59
CA MET A 376 -10.42 9.55 -18.45
C MET A 376 -10.86 8.12 -18.76
N ALA A 377 -9.94 7.16 -18.59
CA ALA A 377 -10.21 5.74 -18.74
C ALA A 377 -10.62 5.14 -17.39
N GLU A 378 -9.85 5.41 -16.33
CA GLU A 378 -10.11 4.82 -15.01
C GLU A 378 -10.39 5.91 -13.98
N PHE A 379 -11.46 5.72 -13.21
CA PHE A 379 -11.75 6.53 -12.02
C PHE A 379 -12.00 5.62 -10.83
N SER A 380 -11.21 5.79 -9.78
CA SER A 380 -11.34 4.94 -8.59
C SER A 380 -11.07 5.66 -7.28
N SER A 381 -11.64 5.14 -6.20
CA SER A 381 -11.38 5.62 -4.84
C SER A 381 -11.06 4.48 -3.88
N ALA A 382 -10.08 4.70 -2.99
CA ALA A 382 -9.74 3.76 -1.92
C ALA A 382 -10.76 3.77 -0.76
N GLY A 383 -11.60 4.80 -0.67
CA GLY A 383 -12.51 5.04 0.43
C GLY A 383 -13.93 5.31 -0.05
N THR A 384 -14.79 5.76 0.85
CA THR A 384 -16.20 6.10 0.56
C THR A 384 -16.31 7.45 -0.14
N LEU A 385 -15.73 7.64 -1.34
CA LEU A 385 -15.94 8.87 -2.12
C LEU A 385 -17.43 9.08 -2.37
N ILE A 386 -18.03 10.11 -1.77
CA ILE A 386 -19.45 10.43 -1.97
C ILE A 386 -19.57 11.44 -3.10
N LEU A 387 -20.09 10.98 -4.23
CA LEU A 387 -20.30 11.78 -5.42
C LEU A 387 -21.77 12.23 -5.50
N PRO A 388 -22.05 13.54 -5.51
CA PRO A 388 -23.39 14.04 -5.76
C PRO A 388 -23.93 13.53 -7.10
N TRP A 389 -25.22 13.18 -7.15
CA TRP A 389 -25.86 12.66 -8.37
C TRP A 389 -25.61 13.53 -9.61
N PRO A 390 -25.73 14.88 -9.57
CA PRO A 390 -25.44 15.72 -10.73
C PRO A 390 -24.00 15.58 -11.24
N MET A 391 -23.04 15.39 -10.34
CA MET A 391 -21.63 15.19 -10.70
C MET A 391 -21.40 13.81 -11.31
N PHE A 392 -22.10 12.78 -10.83
CA PHE A 392 -22.11 11.46 -11.47
C PHE A 392 -22.70 11.52 -12.89
N ASP A 393 -23.83 12.20 -13.08
CA ASP A 393 -24.44 12.38 -14.40
C ASP A 393 -23.51 13.12 -15.37
N GLU A 394 -22.87 14.22 -14.92
CA GLU A 394 -21.86 14.93 -15.72
C GLU A 394 -20.67 14.03 -16.07
N LEU A 395 -20.17 13.25 -15.10
CA LEU A 395 -19.05 12.34 -15.29
C LEU A 395 -19.40 11.28 -16.34
N THR A 396 -20.54 10.59 -16.20
CA THR A 396 -20.96 9.59 -17.19
C THR A 396 -21.17 10.21 -18.56
N HIS A 397 -21.71 11.44 -18.64
CA HIS A 397 -21.88 12.17 -19.90
C HIS A 397 -20.56 12.46 -20.59
N ARG A 398 -19.57 13.01 -19.85
CA ARG A 398 -18.29 13.44 -20.41
C ARG A 398 -17.35 12.26 -20.69
N TYR A 399 -17.30 11.30 -19.78
CA TYR A 399 -16.27 10.25 -19.77
C TYR A 399 -16.77 8.88 -20.15
N GLY A 400 -18.07 8.61 -20.09
CA GLY A 400 -18.61 7.27 -20.31
C GLY A 400 -18.09 6.57 -21.56
N PRO A 401 -17.97 7.23 -22.72
CA PRO A 401 -17.46 6.59 -23.94
C PRO A 401 -15.99 6.15 -23.87
N TYR A 402 -15.24 6.63 -22.87
CA TYR A 402 -13.82 6.35 -22.66
C TYR A 402 -13.56 5.53 -21.39
N LEU A 403 -14.50 5.51 -20.45
CA LEU A 403 -14.32 4.92 -19.13
C LEU A 403 -14.33 3.40 -19.20
N ASP A 404 -13.24 2.76 -18.79
CA ASP A 404 -13.10 1.30 -18.70
C ASP A 404 -13.31 0.78 -17.27
N SER A 405 -13.01 1.60 -16.25
CA SER A 405 -13.14 1.23 -14.84
C SER A 405 -13.69 2.36 -13.99
N PHE A 406 -14.69 2.04 -13.16
CA PHE A 406 -15.29 2.95 -12.18
C PHE A 406 -15.45 2.23 -10.84
N ARG A 407 -14.60 2.53 -9.85
CA ARG A 407 -14.50 1.76 -8.60
C ARG A 407 -14.55 2.61 -7.34
N GLY A 408 -15.13 2.08 -6.26
CA GLY A 408 -15.04 2.68 -4.91
C GLY A 408 -15.81 3.99 -4.71
N VAL A 409 -16.76 4.34 -5.58
CA VAL A 409 -17.54 5.59 -5.46
C VAL A 409 -18.94 5.28 -4.94
N THR A 410 -19.38 6.06 -3.94
CA THR A 410 -20.77 6.13 -3.47
C THR A 410 -21.47 7.27 -4.18
N VAL A 411 -22.55 7.00 -4.91
CA VAL A 411 -23.34 8.05 -5.56
C VAL A 411 -24.53 8.39 -4.67
N THR A 412 -24.71 9.67 -4.34
CA THR A 412 -25.88 10.10 -3.54
C THR A 412 -27.18 9.76 -4.25
N ARG A 413 -28.24 9.52 -3.49
CA ARG A 413 -29.58 9.29 -4.04
C ARG A 413 -30.00 10.40 -5.00
N CYS A 414 -30.52 10.04 -6.17
CA CYS A 414 -31.29 10.98 -6.99
C CYS A 414 -32.67 11.23 -6.34
N PRO A 415 -33.12 12.48 -6.18
CA PRO A 415 -34.43 12.77 -5.59
C PRO A 415 -35.62 12.27 -6.42
N HIS A 416 -35.37 11.91 -7.69
CA HIS A 416 -36.38 11.45 -8.62
C HIS A 416 -35.98 10.10 -9.22
N ARG A 417 -36.95 9.42 -9.82
CA ARG A 417 -36.68 8.20 -10.59
C ARG A 417 -35.82 8.55 -11.81
N VAL A 418 -34.79 7.76 -12.01
CA VAL A 418 -33.79 7.96 -13.06
C VAL A 418 -34.08 7.06 -14.25
N ASP A 419 -33.96 7.61 -15.45
CA ASP A 419 -34.02 6.82 -16.68
C ASP A 419 -32.73 5.97 -16.82
N PRO A 420 -32.83 4.64 -17.06
CA PRO A 420 -31.68 3.76 -17.29
C PRO A 420 -30.75 4.15 -18.46
N THR A 421 -31.17 5.10 -19.31
CA THR A 421 -30.36 5.71 -20.38
C THR A 421 -28.99 6.22 -19.95
N ILE A 422 -28.81 6.56 -18.66
CA ILE A 422 -27.50 6.96 -18.13
C ILE A 422 -26.42 5.89 -18.36
N PHE A 423 -26.77 4.60 -18.33
CA PHE A 423 -25.83 3.50 -18.54
C PHE A 423 -25.35 3.38 -19.99
N TYR A 424 -26.03 4.00 -20.97
CA TYR A 424 -25.63 3.90 -22.40
C TYR A 424 -24.31 4.61 -22.64
N ARG A 425 -24.08 5.65 -21.83
CA ARG A 425 -22.88 6.45 -21.90
C ARG A 425 -21.66 5.60 -21.54
N LEU A 426 -21.81 4.60 -20.67
CA LEU A 426 -20.75 3.71 -20.18
C LEU A 426 -20.45 2.53 -21.15
N SER A 427 -20.40 2.80 -22.44
CA SER A 427 -20.26 1.76 -23.47
C SER A 427 -18.93 0.97 -23.43
N LYS A 428 -17.88 1.54 -22.83
CA LYS A 428 -16.55 0.91 -22.71
C LYS A 428 -16.25 0.31 -21.34
N ILE A 429 -17.17 0.44 -20.38
CA ILE A 429 -16.92 -0.01 -19.01
C ILE A 429 -16.76 -1.52 -18.97
N GLN A 430 -15.69 -1.98 -18.32
CA GLN A 430 -15.40 -3.37 -18.04
C GLN A 430 -15.56 -3.68 -16.56
N ASP A 431 -15.20 -2.73 -15.70
CA ASP A 431 -15.28 -2.88 -14.25
C ASP A 431 -16.14 -1.78 -13.64
N PHE A 432 -17.27 -2.15 -13.06
CA PHE A 432 -18.24 -1.18 -12.55
C PHE A 432 -18.61 -1.47 -11.10
N THR A 433 -18.32 -0.52 -10.21
CA THR A 433 -18.78 -0.52 -8.83
C THR A 433 -19.97 0.41 -8.66
N TRP A 434 -21.07 -0.13 -8.14
CA TRP A 434 -22.29 0.60 -7.81
C TRP A 434 -22.54 0.64 -6.30
N LYS A 435 -22.76 1.85 -5.79
CA LYS A 435 -23.16 2.09 -4.41
C LYS A 435 -24.07 3.32 -4.35
N SER A 436 -25.37 3.10 -4.50
CA SER A 436 -26.40 4.16 -4.44
C SER A 436 -27.79 3.54 -4.23
N ASP A 437 -28.64 4.17 -3.45
CA ASP A 437 -30.06 3.81 -3.29
C ASP A 437 -30.97 4.52 -4.32
N THR A 438 -30.39 5.07 -5.39
CA THR A 438 -31.14 5.73 -6.47
C THR A 438 -32.13 4.77 -7.13
N GLU A 439 -33.38 5.22 -7.23
CA GLU A 439 -34.45 4.47 -7.89
C GLU A 439 -34.44 4.72 -9.41
N PHE A 440 -34.47 3.65 -10.19
CA PHE A 440 -34.59 3.70 -11.66
C PHE A 440 -35.99 3.38 -12.14
N HIS A 441 -36.36 3.91 -13.31
CA HIS A 441 -37.47 3.39 -14.09
C HIS A 441 -37.17 1.97 -14.54
N THR A 442 -38.06 1.02 -14.23
CA THR A 442 -37.85 -0.39 -14.55
C THR A 442 -38.14 -0.72 -16.01
N THR A 443 -38.87 0.12 -16.76
CA THR A 443 -39.19 -0.17 -18.16
C THR A 443 -38.09 0.30 -19.11
N ILE A 444 -37.39 -0.66 -19.73
CA ILE A 444 -36.42 -0.39 -20.80
C ILE A 444 -37.14 -0.33 -22.15
N ASN A 445 -37.41 0.89 -22.63
CA ASN A 445 -38.11 1.09 -23.91
C ASN A 445 -37.17 1.15 -25.12
N SER A 446 -35.86 1.40 -24.92
CA SER A 446 -34.91 1.57 -26.03
C SER A 446 -34.04 0.33 -26.25
N PHE A 447 -33.77 -0.02 -27.52
CA PHE A 447 -32.82 -1.07 -27.87
C PHE A 447 -31.40 -0.74 -27.39
N ALA A 448 -31.00 0.54 -27.44
CA ALA A 448 -29.72 1.01 -26.94
C ALA A 448 -29.53 0.72 -25.44
N ALA A 449 -30.59 0.72 -24.64
CA ALA A 449 -30.54 0.31 -23.24
C ALA A 449 -30.22 -1.14 -23.03
N ARG A 450 -30.78 -1.98 -23.89
CA ARG A 450 -30.60 -3.41 -23.72
C ARG A 450 -29.13 -3.76 -23.91
N ASN A 451 -28.40 -3.04 -24.75
CA ASN A 451 -26.98 -3.26 -25.01
C ASN A 451 -26.09 -2.26 -24.24
N ALA A 452 -26.65 -1.58 -23.23
CA ALA A 452 -25.84 -0.81 -22.32
C ALA A 452 -24.91 -1.78 -21.56
N LEU A 453 -23.64 -1.40 -21.42
CA LEU A 453 -22.65 -2.18 -20.67
C LEU A 453 -22.27 -3.53 -21.32
N ASP A 454 -22.30 -3.66 -22.65
CA ASP A 454 -21.92 -4.90 -23.36
C ASP A 454 -20.50 -5.42 -23.00
N ASN A 455 -19.60 -4.51 -22.65
CA ASN A 455 -18.20 -4.81 -22.29
C ASN A 455 -18.01 -5.11 -20.79
N LEU A 456 -19.06 -5.04 -19.97
CA LEU A 456 -18.97 -5.20 -18.52
C LEU A 456 -18.56 -6.64 -18.18
N LYS A 457 -17.40 -6.80 -17.55
CA LYS A 457 -16.83 -8.07 -17.10
C LYS A 457 -17.03 -8.29 -15.60
N GLU A 458 -16.85 -7.23 -14.81
CA GLU A 458 -16.93 -7.24 -13.35
C GLU A 458 -17.95 -6.21 -12.85
N LEU A 459 -18.92 -6.68 -12.08
CA LEU A 459 -19.92 -5.83 -11.43
C LEU A 459 -19.83 -5.97 -9.91
N THR A 460 -19.55 -4.88 -9.22
CA THR A 460 -19.52 -4.81 -7.76
C THR A 460 -20.67 -3.95 -7.25
N VAL A 461 -21.54 -4.49 -6.39
CA VAL A 461 -22.71 -3.77 -5.87
C VAL A 461 -22.70 -3.85 -4.35
N SER A 462 -22.62 -2.70 -3.67
CA SER A 462 -22.60 -2.64 -2.20
C SER A 462 -23.81 -1.95 -1.59
N LEU A 463 -24.47 -1.07 -2.35
CA LEU A 463 -25.77 -0.49 -2.02
C LEU A 463 -26.55 -0.29 -3.33
N ALA A 464 -27.77 -0.80 -3.39
CA ALA A 464 -28.64 -0.66 -4.56
C ALA A 464 -30.11 -0.63 -4.17
N HIS A 465 -30.89 0.22 -4.83
CA HIS A 465 -32.35 0.09 -4.82
C HIS A 465 -32.78 -1.14 -5.64
N PRO A 466 -33.89 -1.85 -5.31
CA PRO A 466 -34.34 -3.03 -6.07
C PRO A 466 -34.55 -2.79 -7.57
N SER A 467 -34.94 -1.58 -7.97
CA SER A 467 -35.10 -1.25 -9.39
C SER A 467 -33.79 -1.27 -10.19
N PHE A 468 -32.62 -1.15 -9.55
CA PHE A 468 -31.32 -1.31 -10.22
C PHE A 468 -31.16 -2.73 -10.80
N PHE A 469 -31.43 -3.77 -10.01
CA PHE A 469 -31.36 -5.15 -10.51
C PHE A 469 -32.49 -5.48 -11.48
N ALA A 470 -33.68 -4.86 -11.33
CA ALA A 470 -34.76 -5.01 -12.30
C ALA A 470 -34.37 -4.46 -13.69
N VAL A 471 -33.62 -3.35 -13.73
CA VAL A 471 -33.04 -2.78 -14.94
C VAL A 471 -31.95 -3.69 -15.51
N LEU A 472 -30.98 -4.12 -14.70
CA LEU A 472 -29.90 -5.02 -15.16
C LEU A 472 -30.44 -6.37 -15.67
N SER A 473 -31.56 -6.86 -15.14
CA SER A 473 -32.23 -8.09 -15.61
C SER A 473 -32.79 -7.98 -17.03
N GLN A 474 -33.05 -6.76 -17.51
CA GLN A 474 -33.51 -6.48 -18.86
C GLN A 474 -32.37 -6.13 -19.83
N MET A 475 -31.19 -5.82 -19.31
CA MET A 475 -29.99 -5.60 -20.10
C MET A 475 -29.37 -6.91 -20.59
N HIS A 476 -28.61 -6.82 -21.67
CA HIS A 476 -27.78 -7.84 -22.26
C HIS A 476 -26.34 -7.55 -21.84
N LEU A 477 -25.75 -8.42 -21.03
CA LEU A 477 -24.42 -8.19 -20.43
C LEU A 477 -23.46 -9.32 -20.86
N PRO A 478 -23.21 -9.56 -22.15
CA PRO A 478 -22.60 -10.79 -22.65
C PRO A 478 -21.22 -11.10 -22.05
N SER A 479 -20.46 -10.06 -21.68
CA SER A 479 -19.10 -10.19 -21.13
C SER A 479 -19.04 -10.44 -19.62
N LEU A 480 -20.17 -10.37 -18.91
CA LEU A 480 -20.19 -10.40 -17.45
C LEU A 480 -19.81 -11.80 -16.94
N SER A 481 -18.72 -11.85 -16.20
CA SER A 481 -18.13 -13.10 -15.68
C SER A 481 -17.91 -13.05 -14.17
N THR A 482 -17.79 -11.85 -13.60
CA THR A 482 -17.58 -11.64 -12.16
C THR A 482 -18.67 -10.75 -11.58
N VAL A 483 -19.27 -11.18 -10.48
CA VAL A 483 -20.23 -10.38 -9.69
C VAL A 483 -19.81 -10.38 -8.23
N VAL A 484 -19.78 -9.20 -7.61
CA VAL A 484 -19.49 -8.98 -6.20
C VAL A 484 -20.70 -8.30 -5.56
N LEU A 485 -21.40 -8.99 -4.66
CA LEU A 485 -22.58 -8.47 -3.97
C LEU A 485 -22.32 -8.29 -2.48
N CYS A 486 -22.33 -7.05 -2.00
CA CYS A 486 -22.26 -6.70 -0.59
C CYS A 486 -23.60 -6.15 -0.05
N THR A 487 -24.64 -6.08 -0.87
CA THR A 487 -25.96 -5.51 -0.52
C THR A 487 -26.80 -6.46 0.34
N VAL A 488 -27.53 -5.93 1.32
CA VAL A 488 -28.49 -6.71 2.12
C VAL A 488 -29.92 -6.45 1.64
N GLY A 489 -30.76 -7.49 1.56
CA GLY A 489 -32.21 -7.35 1.42
C GLY A 489 -32.74 -6.95 0.03
N VAL A 490 -31.92 -7.05 -1.01
CA VAL A 490 -32.34 -6.76 -2.39
C VAL A 490 -32.62 -8.06 -3.13
N ASP A 491 -33.78 -8.18 -3.77
CA ASP A 491 -34.12 -9.33 -4.61
C ASP A 491 -33.28 -9.31 -5.91
N THR A 492 -32.35 -10.25 -6.02
CA THR A 492 -31.44 -10.42 -7.16
C THR A 492 -31.83 -11.62 -8.04
N ARG A 493 -32.95 -12.30 -7.77
CA ARG A 493 -33.32 -13.55 -8.44
C ARG A 493 -33.51 -13.39 -9.94
N LEU A 494 -34.18 -12.33 -10.38
CA LEU A 494 -34.36 -12.06 -11.81
C LEU A 494 -33.03 -11.81 -12.53
N PHE A 495 -32.11 -11.13 -11.86
CA PHE A 495 -30.78 -10.84 -12.40
C PHE A 495 -29.98 -12.13 -12.57
N PHE A 496 -29.90 -12.96 -11.53
CA PHE A 496 -29.20 -14.24 -11.63
C PHE A 496 -29.88 -15.23 -12.56
N LYS A 497 -31.22 -15.24 -12.65
CA LYS A 497 -31.93 -16.05 -13.65
C LYS A 497 -31.54 -15.67 -15.08
N LYS A 498 -31.30 -14.38 -15.34
CA LYS A 498 -30.89 -13.89 -16.66
C LYS A 498 -29.40 -14.11 -16.93
N HIS A 499 -28.55 -13.85 -15.93
CA HIS A 499 -27.11 -13.66 -16.12
C HIS A 499 -26.22 -14.66 -15.37
N GLY A 500 -26.76 -15.48 -14.48
CA GLY A 500 -25.97 -16.37 -13.61
C GLY A 500 -25.20 -17.45 -14.38
N LYS A 501 -25.74 -17.96 -15.48
CA LYS A 501 -25.11 -19.02 -16.30
C LYS A 501 -23.76 -18.66 -16.92
N LYS A 502 -23.39 -17.38 -17.01
CA LYS A 502 -22.10 -16.94 -17.57
C LYS A 502 -21.10 -16.53 -16.48
N LEU A 503 -21.53 -16.50 -15.22
CA LEU A 503 -20.65 -16.12 -14.12
C LEU A 503 -19.66 -17.25 -13.85
N SER A 504 -18.37 -16.90 -13.84
CA SER A 504 -17.27 -17.78 -13.44
C SER A 504 -16.80 -17.47 -12.02
N LYS A 505 -16.97 -16.23 -11.56
CA LYS A 505 -16.60 -15.80 -10.21
C LYS A 505 -17.78 -15.08 -9.55
N LEU A 506 -18.04 -15.42 -8.30
CA LEU A 506 -19.13 -14.84 -7.53
C LEU A 506 -18.61 -14.51 -6.12
N PHE A 507 -18.69 -13.25 -5.72
CA PHE A 507 -18.48 -12.82 -4.35
C PHE A 507 -19.82 -12.45 -3.74
N VAL A 508 -20.12 -12.98 -2.56
CA VAL A 508 -21.38 -12.70 -1.85
C VAL A 508 -21.10 -12.41 -0.39
N GLY A 509 -21.54 -11.24 0.09
CA GLY A 509 -21.64 -10.98 1.50
C GLY A 509 -22.70 -11.90 2.11
N ALA A 510 -22.43 -12.50 3.26
CA ALA A 510 -23.27 -13.59 3.78
C ALA A 510 -24.78 -13.27 3.93
N LEU A 511 -25.16 -11.99 4.07
CA LEU A 511 -26.56 -11.56 4.15
C LEU A 511 -27.30 -11.53 2.81
N ALA A 512 -26.58 -11.65 1.70
CA ALA A 512 -27.14 -11.71 0.34
C ALA A 512 -27.29 -13.14 -0.19
N PHE A 513 -26.93 -14.14 0.63
CA PHE A 513 -26.88 -15.54 0.21
C PHE A 513 -28.27 -16.19 0.27
N ASP A 514 -28.88 -16.44 -0.89
CA ASP A 514 -30.15 -17.19 -1.02
C ASP A 514 -29.84 -18.66 -1.34
N VAL A 515 -30.61 -19.59 -0.77
CA VAL A 515 -30.50 -21.05 -0.99
C VAL A 515 -30.58 -21.41 -2.48
N GLY A 516 -31.28 -20.61 -3.28
CA GLY A 516 -31.42 -20.83 -4.73
C GLY A 516 -30.29 -20.30 -5.60
N LEU A 517 -29.26 -19.66 -5.04
CA LEU A 517 -28.26 -18.92 -5.83
C LEU A 517 -27.48 -19.81 -6.80
N PHE A 518 -27.08 -21.00 -6.37
CA PHE A 518 -26.35 -21.96 -7.21
C PHE A 518 -27.17 -22.49 -8.39
N ASN A 519 -28.50 -22.59 -8.23
CA ASN A 519 -29.39 -23.01 -9.31
C ASN A 519 -29.40 -22.00 -10.47
N PHE A 520 -29.11 -20.74 -10.18
CA PHE A 520 -29.00 -19.70 -11.20
C PHE A 520 -27.58 -19.57 -11.78
N CYS A 521 -26.57 -20.01 -11.04
CA CYS A 521 -25.15 -19.77 -11.34
C CYS A 521 -24.34 -21.07 -11.53
N PRO A 522 -24.78 -22.02 -12.38
CA PRO A 522 -24.21 -23.38 -12.43
C PRO A 522 -22.75 -23.46 -12.91
N ASN A 523 -22.20 -22.37 -13.47
CA ASN A 523 -20.85 -22.33 -14.04
C ASN A 523 -19.84 -21.59 -13.16
N VAL A 524 -20.21 -21.22 -11.93
CA VAL A 524 -19.31 -20.53 -11.00
C VAL A 524 -18.19 -21.47 -10.57
N LYS A 525 -16.95 -21.04 -10.81
CA LYS A 525 -15.73 -21.76 -10.43
C LYS A 525 -15.17 -21.29 -9.09
N VAL A 526 -15.31 -19.99 -8.81
CA VAL A 526 -14.79 -19.36 -7.60
C VAL A 526 -15.93 -18.68 -6.86
N LEU A 527 -16.16 -19.12 -5.64
CA LEU A 527 -17.09 -18.47 -4.71
C LEU A 527 -16.29 -17.79 -3.60
N ASP A 528 -16.34 -16.47 -3.55
CA ASP A 528 -15.80 -15.70 -2.43
C ASP A 528 -16.95 -15.32 -1.48
N VAL A 529 -16.79 -15.56 -0.18
CA VAL A 529 -17.80 -15.26 0.84
C VAL A 529 -17.19 -14.38 1.91
N CYS A 530 -17.79 -13.22 2.15
CA CYS A 530 -17.44 -12.38 3.28
C CYS A 530 -18.36 -12.69 4.45
N THR A 531 -17.80 -13.33 5.48
CA THR A 531 -18.52 -13.74 6.68
C THR A 531 -18.25 -12.74 7.80
N ALA A 532 -19.27 -11.96 8.15
CA ALA A 532 -19.18 -10.90 9.17
C ALA A 532 -19.58 -11.31 10.60
N SER A 533 -19.81 -12.60 10.86
CA SER A 533 -20.12 -13.15 12.20
C SER A 533 -20.17 -14.68 12.14
N GLU A 534 -20.16 -15.33 13.31
CA GLU A 534 -20.39 -16.76 13.46
C GLU A 534 -21.72 -17.21 12.81
N ASP A 535 -22.82 -16.48 13.06
CA ASP A 535 -24.13 -16.74 12.46
C ASP A 535 -24.08 -16.82 10.92
N LYS A 536 -23.15 -16.09 10.30
CA LYS A 536 -22.99 -16.03 8.84
C LYS A 536 -22.27 -17.25 8.28
N LEU A 537 -21.35 -17.86 9.04
CA LEU A 537 -20.74 -19.14 8.68
C LEU A 537 -21.78 -20.27 8.74
N SER A 538 -22.58 -20.31 9.80
CA SER A 538 -23.70 -21.26 9.94
C SER A 538 -24.72 -21.12 8.81
N LEU A 539 -25.02 -19.88 8.40
CA LEU A 539 -25.89 -19.62 7.24
C LEU A 539 -25.26 -20.11 5.93
N LEU A 540 -23.98 -19.81 5.69
CA LEU A 540 -23.26 -20.30 4.51
C LEU A 540 -23.32 -21.83 4.45
N GLN A 541 -23.05 -22.50 5.56
CA GLN A 541 -23.10 -23.93 5.67
C GLN A 541 -24.51 -24.49 5.41
N ALA A 542 -25.55 -23.86 5.96
CA ALA A 542 -26.94 -24.25 5.72
C ALA A 542 -27.32 -24.12 4.24
N VAL A 543 -26.79 -23.12 3.53
CA VAL A 543 -27.02 -22.97 2.09
C VAL A 543 -26.24 -24.02 1.30
N LEU A 544 -24.96 -24.26 1.62
CA LEU A 544 -24.15 -25.27 0.96
C LEU A 544 -24.72 -26.68 1.14
N LYS A 545 -25.24 -27.01 2.34
CA LYS A 545 -25.93 -28.29 2.64
C LYS A 545 -27.22 -28.49 1.83
N ARG A 546 -27.85 -27.40 1.37
CA ARG A 546 -29.08 -27.43 0.55
C ARG A 546 -28.81 -27.31 -0.94
N CYS A 547 -27.55 -27.11 -1.32
CA CYS A 547 -27.17 -26.99 -2.71
C CYS A 547 -27.34 -28.35 -3.40
N GLU A 548 -28.02 -28.36 -4.55
CA GLU A 548 -27.94 -29.49 -5.47
C GLU A 548 -26.51 -29.64 -5.99
N THR A 549 -26.20 -30.74 -6.69
CA THR A 549 -24.85 -30.97 -7.21
C THR A 549 -24.39 -29.83 -8.12
N HIS A 550 -23.30 -29.15 -7.74
CA HIS A 550 -22.67 -28.08 -8.48
C HIS A 550 -21.34 -28.55 -9.09
N GLY A 551 -21.37 -28.94 -10.36
CA GLY A 551 -20.26 -29.62 -11.04
C GLY A 551 -19.03 -28.78 -11.39
N PHE A 552 -19.06 -27.46 -11.20
CA PHE A 552 -17.98 -26.56 -11.65
C PHE A 552 -17.31 -25.75 -10.53
N LEU A 553 -17.75 -25.88 -9.28
CA LEU A 553 -17.19 -25.07 -8.18
C LEU A 553 -15.82 -25.65 -7.81
N GLU A 554 -14.76 -24.93 -8.13
CA GLU A 554 -13.36 -25.36 -7.95
C GLU A 554 -12.77 -24.80 -6.64
N ARG A 555 -13.18 -23.59 -6.24
CA ARG A 555 -12.64 -22.89 -5.07
C ARG A 555 -13.70 -22.13 -4.28
N ILE A 556 -13.63 -22.24 -2.95
CA ILE A 556 -14.35 -21.37 -2.01
C ILE A 556 -13.32 -20.53 -1.26
N VAL A 557 -13.48 -19.21 -1.24
CA VAL A 557 -12.66 -18.28 -0.47
C VAL A 557 -13.52 -17.68 0.63
N ILE A 558 -13.09 -17.82 1.88
CA ILE A 558 -13.75 -17.24 3.05
C ILE A 558 -12.89 -16.06 3.49
N GLU A 559 -13.42 -14.84 3.32
CA GLU A 559 -12.75 -13.62 3.74
C GLU A 559 -13.08 -13.28 5.21
N PRO A 560 -12.07 -13.09 6.06
CA PRO A 560 -12.20 -12.78 7.47
C PRO A 560 -12.69 -11.35 7.65
N ILE A 561 -13.31 -11.12 8.80
CA ILE A 561 -13.58 -9.77 9.28
C ILE A 561 -12.26 -9.17 9.77
N PRO A 562 -11.94 -7.93 9.40
CA PRO A 562 -10.77 -7.25 9.93
C PRO A 562 -10.73 -7.14 11.47
N SER A 563 -11.89 -7.19 12.15
CA SER A 563 -12.03 -6.82 13.56
C SER A 563 -11.91 -7.96 14.58
N ASP A 564 -11.88 -9.23 14.17
CA ASP A 564 -11.89 -10.36 15.13
C ASP A 564 -11.07 -11.55 14.62
N ARG A 565 -9.77 -11.58 14.92
CA ARG A 565 -8.83 -12.59 14.37
C ARG A 565 -8.62 -13.81 15.27
N GLU A 566 -8.89 -13.72 16.57
CA GLU A 566 -8.53 -14.79 17.51
C GLU A 566 -9.61 -15.89 17.57
N GLY A 567 -10.90 -15.56 17.51
CA GLY A 567 -11.99 -16.56 17.54
C GLY A 567 -12.28 -17.25 16.20
N GLN A 568 -11.80 -16.71 15.08
CA GLN A 568 -12.17 -17.21 13.74
C GLN A 568 -11.52 -18.56 13.38
N SER A 569 -10.44 -18.97 14.05
CA SER A 569 -9.76 -20.24 13.74
C SER A 569 -10.62 -21.44 14.12
N GLU A 570 -11.20 -21.44 15.32
CA GLU A 570 -12.02 -22.55 15.83
C GLU A 570 -13.31 -22.70 15.01
N LEU A 571 -13.99 -21.58 14.72
CA LEU A 571 -15.20 -21.58 13.89
C LEU A 571 -14.96 -22.08 12.46
N LEU A 572 -13.79 -21.78 11.90
CA LEU A 572 -13.41 -22.27 10.58
C LEU A 572 -13.12 -23.77 10.61
N GLU A 573 -12.45 -24.27 11.65
CA GLU A 573 -12.22 -25.70 11.84
C GLU A 573 -13.54 -26.46 11.94
N ASP A 574 -14.49 -25.95 12.71
CA ASP A 574 -15.84 -26.53 12.83
C ASP A 574 -16.59 -26.51 11.49
N PHE A 575 -16.54 -25.38 10.77
CA PHE A 575 -17.12 -25.28 9.43
C PHE A 575 -16.53 -26.34 8.48
N LEU A 576 -15.19 -26.47 8.45
CA LEU A 576 -14.50 -27.42 7.58
C LEU A 576 -14.79 -28.87 7.98
N PHE A 577 -14.91 -29.16 9.28
CA PHE A 577 -15.23 -30.50 9.78
C PHE A 577 -16.64 -30.95 9.37
N GLU A 578 -17.59 -30.02 9.38
CA GLU A 578 -18.98 -30.31 9.01
C GLU A 578 -19.32 -30.04 7.53
N PHE A 579 -18.34 -29.64 6.71
CA PHE A 579 -18.57 -29.28 5.32
C PHE A 579 -18.73 -30.52 4.42
N ASP A 580 -19.95 -30.75 3.93
CA ASP A 580 -20.25 -31.83 2.99
C ASP A 580 -19.82 -31.45 1.56
N ARG A 581 -18.82 -32.18 1.05
CA ARG A 581 -18.27 -32.01 -0.30
C ARG A 581 -19.06 -32.75 -1.38
N THR A 582 -19.97 -33.66 -1.03
CA THR A 582 -20.68 -34.48 -2.01
C THR A 582 -21.43 -33.67 -3.09
N PRO A 583 -21.98 -32.47 -2.80
CA PRO A 583 -22.58 -31.64 -3.85
C PRO A 583 -21.55 -30.98 -4.77
N PHE A 584 -20.26 -30.95 -4.42
CA PHE A 584 -19.23 -30.16 -5.11
C PHE A 584 -18.07 -31.04 -5.62
N PRO A 585 -18.31 -31.92 -6.61
CA PRO A 585 -17.31 -32.89 -7.06
C PRO A 585 -16.05 -32.27 -7.68
N ALA A 586 -16.12 -31.02 -8.14
CA ALA A 586 -14.98 -30.28 -8.70
C ALA A 586 -14.20 -29.47 -7.66
N LEU A 587 -14.62 -29.45 -6.39
CA LEU A 587 -14.05 -28.57 -5.37
C LEU A 587 -12.67 -29.04 -4.93
N GLN A 588 -11.66 -28.23 -5.25
CA GLN A 588 -10.24 -28.51 -5.00
C GLN A 588 -9.70 -27.74 -3.80
N GLU A 589 -10.24 -26.55 -3.53
CA GLU A 589 -9.67 -25.62 -2.57
C GLU A 589 -10.76 -24.92 -1.74
N VAL A 590 -10.56 -24.90 -0.42
CA VAL A 590 -11.29 -24.02 0.50
C VAL A 590 -10.24 -23.15 1.18
N GLN A 591 -10.15 -21.90 0.74
CA GLN A 591 -9.18 -20.93 1.21
C GLN A 591 -9.81 -20.03 2.27
N HIS A 592 -9.08 -19.76 3.35
CA HIS A 592 -9.39 -18.66 4.24
C HIS A 592 -8.30 -17.62 4.06
N SER A 593 -8.59 -16.31 3.95
CA SER A 593 -7.51 -15.37 3.59
C SER A 593 -6.37 -15.24 4.64
N LEU A 594 -6.57 -15.81 5.84
CA LEU A 594 -5.52 -15.96 6.87
C LEU A 594 -4.79 -17.31 6.83
N PHE A 595 -5.35 -18.33 6.17
CA PHE A 595 -4.84 -19.70 6.14
C PHE A 595 -5.13 -20.41 4.81
N ASP A 596 -4.10 -20.93 4.16
CA ASP A 596 -4.25 -21.74 2.96
C ASP A 596 -4.40 -23.22 3.31
N TRP A 597 -5.57 -23.81 3.02
CA TRP A 597 -5.84 -25.25 3.21
C TRP A 597 -6.00 -25.95 1.88
N ARG A 598 -5.16 -26.95 1.60
CA ARG A 598 -5.38 -27.86 0.47
C ARG A 598 -6.31 -28.97 0.92
N VAL A 599 -7.42 -29.14 0.24
CA VAL A 599 -8.39 -30.15 0.63
C VAL A 599 -7.81 -31.54 0.30
N PRO A 600 -7.79 -32.49 1.25
CA PRO A 600 -7.32 -33.85 0.97
C PRO A 600 -8.10 -34.45 -0.21
N THR A 601 -7.39 -35.05 -1.15
CA THR A 601 -7.96 -35.81 -2.28
C THR A 601 -8.59 -37.10 -1.82
#